data_AF-A0A7X3LTL8-F1
#
_entry.id   AF-A0A7X3LTL8-F1
#
_cell.length_a   1.000
_cell.length_b   1.000
_cell.length_c   1.000
_cell.angle_alpha   90.00
_cell.angle_beta   90.00
_cell.angle_gamma   90.00
#
_symmetry.space_group_name_H-M   'P 1'
#
loop_
_entity.id
_entity.type
_entity.pdbx_description
1 polymer ?
#
loop_
_entity_poly.entity_id
_entity_poly.type
_entity_poly.pdbx_seq_one_letter_code
_entity_poly.pdbx_strand_id
1 'polypeptide(L)'
;MALPLFERLGGFAPVSKIVLLFYHKVEESEDLAEYFEDVEMGRLIDHQTKFIASLMGGPASYDDATLQRIHEPLEISEQAFDDMAELLQETLEDFDCSPEDVATVMHEFRRRRALVVHP
;
A
#
# COMPACT_ATOMS: atom_id res chain seq x y z
N MET A 1 -6.45 -12.62 22.47
CA MET A 1 -6.09 -11.67 21.42
C MET A 1 -6.65 -12.20 20.11
N ALA A 2 -7.28 -11.35 19.31
CA ALA A 2 -7.68 -11.74 17.95
C ALA A 2 -6.42 -11.98 17.10
N LEU A 3 -6.53 -12.84 16.08
CA LEU A 3 -5.46 -13.05 15.11
C LEU A 3 -5.25 -11.76 14.29
N PRO A 4 -4.01 -11.45 13.88
CA PRO A 4 -3.74 -10.37 12.93
C PRO A 4 -4.55 -10.53 11.65
N LEU A 5 -4.88 -9.42 10.99
CA LEU A 5 -5.60 -9.41 9.72
C LEU A 5 -4.89 -10.27 8.66
N PHE A 6 -3.56 -10.19 8.60
CA PHE A 6 -2.74 -11.03 7.72
C PHE A 6 -3.04 -12.53 7.86
N GLU A 7 -3.09 -13.04 9.10
CA GLU A 7 -3.40 -14.44 9.38
C GLU A 7 -4.88 -14.76 9.07
N ARG A 8 -5.79 -13.83 9.38
CA ARG A 8 -7.23 -13.98 9.09
C ARG A 8 -7.52 -14.06 7.58
N LEU A 9 -6.75 -13.35 6.76
CA LEU A 9 -6.87 -13.40 5.30
C LEU A 9 -6.31 -14.69 4.71
N GLY A 10 -5.37 -15.36 5.41
CA GLY A 10 -4.71 -16.58 4.94
C GLY A 10 -3.26 -16.38 4.47
N GLY A 11 -2.61 -15.32 4.94
CA GLY A 11 -1.18 -15.06 4.71
C GLY A 11 -0.88 -14.34 3.39
N PHE A 12 0.31 -14.60 2.82
CA PHE A 12 0.81 -13.81 1.68
C PHE A 12 0.05 -13.99 0.36
N ALA A 13 -0.51 -15.17 0.10
CA ALA A 13 -1.21 -15.43 -1.16
C ALA A 13 -2.39 -14.48 -1.42
N PRO A 14 -3.34 -14.29 -0.48
CA PRO A 14 -4.42 -13.31 -0.64
C PRO A 14 -3.91 -11.86 -0.64
N VAL A 15 -2.92 -11.52 0.19
CA VAL A 15 -2.32 -10.17 0.19
C VAL A 15 -1.70 -9.83 -1.16
N SER A 16 -1.00 -10.77 -1.79
CA SER A 16 -0.42 -10.57 -3.12
C SER A 16 -1.51 -10.28 -4.18
N LYS A 17 -2.69 -10.91 -4.07
CA LYS A 17 -3.81 -10.60 -4.98
C LYS A 17 -4.39 -9.20 -4.74
N ILE A 18 -4.49 -8.77 -3.48
CA ILE A 18 -4.88 -7.40 -3.13
C ILE A 18 -3.88 -6.43 -3.76
N VAL A 19 -2.58 -6.64 -3.58
CA VAL A 19 -1.54 -5.76 -4.14
C VAL A 19 -1.55 -5.74 -5.66
N LEU A 20 -1.77 -6.88 -6.32
CA LEU A 20 -1.92 -6.94 -7.78
C LEU A 20 -3.12 -6.11 -8.27
N LEU A 21 -4.28 -6.23 -7.63
CA LEU A 21 -5.46 -5.44 -7.99
C LEU A 21 -5.23 -3.95 -7.72
N PHE A 22 -4.61 -3.62 -6.59
CA PHE A 22 -4.28 -2.25 -6.24
C PHE A 22 -3.41 -1.59 -7.31
N TYR A 23 -2.32 -2.25 -7.72
CA TYR A 23 -1.43 -1.69 -8.74
C TYR A 23 -2.04 -1.66 -10.13
N HIS A 24 -2.95 -2.57 -10.46
CA HIS A 24 -3.75 -2.45 -11.69
C HIS A 24 -4.56 -1.15 -11.71
N LYS A 25 -5.23 -0.80 -10.60
CA LYS A 25 -5.96 0.48 -10.49
C LYS A 25 -5.02 1.69 -10.59
N VAL A 26 -3.83 1.60 -10.00
CA VAL A 26 -2.80 2.66 -10.06
C VAL A 26 -2.32 2.89 -11.50
N GLU A 27 -2.08 1.82 -12.25
CA GLU A 27 -1.70 1.91 -13.68
C GLU A 27 -2.81 2.51 -14.55
N GLU A 28 -4.07 2.37 -14.16
CA GLU A 28 -5.23 2.96 -14.86
C GLU A 28 -5.50 4.42 -14.48
N SER A 29 -4.83 4.95 -13.45
CA SER A 29 -4.99 6.33 -13.00
C SER A 29 -4.08 7.27 -13.79
N GLU A 30 -4.68 8.28 -14.45
CA GLU A 30 -3.94 9.29 -15.21
C GLU A 30 -2.99 10.11 -14.31
N ASP A 31 -3.35 10.32 -13.04
CA ASP A 31 -2.59 11.12 -12.08
C ASP A 31 -1.48 10.33 -11.36
N LEU A 32 -1.54 9.00 -11.37
CA LEU A 32 -0.58 8.14 -10.65
C LEU A 32 0.35 7.36 -11.57
N ALA A 33 -0.09 7.01 -12.78
CA ALA A 33 0.68 6.17 -13.69
C ALA A 33 2.07 6.75 -14.01
N GLU A 34 2.20 8.08 -14.07
CA GLU A 34 3.46 8.76 -14.37
C GLU A 34 4.58 8.45 -13.36
N TYR A 35 4.25 8.23 -12.08
CA TYR A 35 5.23 7.90 -11.04
C TYR A 35 5.83 6.49 -11.22
N PHE A 36 5.22 5.65 -12.06
CA PHE A 36 5.57 4.23 -12.20
C PHE A 36 6.10 3.86 -13.60
N GLU A 37 6.25 4.81 -14.54
CA GLU A 37 6.67 4.53 -15.93
C GLU A 37 7.99 3.74 -16.05
N ASP A 38 8.95 4.02 -15.19
CA ASP A 38 10.27 3.38 -15.18
C ASP A 38 10.42 2.32 -14.07
N VAL A 39 9.32 1.93 -13.42
CA VAL A 39 9.33 1.00 -12.30
C VAL A 39 9.16 -0.44 -12.79
N GLU A 40 10.03 -1.34 -12.31
CA GLU A 40 9.88 -2.77 -12.58
C GLU A 40 8.74 -3.34 -11.71
N MET A 41 7.56 -3.47 -12.30
CA MET A 41 6.32 -3.79 -11.58
C MET A 41 6.37 -5.12 -10.83
N GLY A 42 7.07 -6.14 -11.35
CA GLY A 42 7.21 -7.42 -10.66
C GLY A 42 7.89 -7.27 -9.30
N ARG A 43 9.03 -6.57 -9.26
CA ARG A 43 9.73 -6.23 -8.01
C ARG A 43 8.91 -5.30 -7.11
N LEU A 44 8.18 -4.36 -7.69
CA LEU A 44 7.31 -3.46 -6.93
C LEU A 44 6.23 -4.25 -6.20
N ILE A 45 5.51 -5.12 -6.91
CA ILE A 45 4.45 -5.96 -6.34
C ILE A 45 4.99 -6.85 -5.22
N ASP A 46 6.16 -7.47 -5.39
CA ASP A 46 6.80 -8.27 -4.35
C ASP A 46 7.12 -7.46 -3.08
N HIS A 47 7.65 -6.24 -3.28
CA HIS A 47 8.00 -5.34 -2.19
C HIS A 47 6.75 -4.83 -1.46
N GLN A 48 5.74 -4.44 -2.23
CA GLN A 48 4.49 -3.89 -1.71
C GLN A 48 3.62 -4.95 -1.06
N THR A 49 3.67 -6.20 -1.52
CA THR A 49 3.06 -7.35 -0.83
C THR A 49 3.59 -7.48 0.59
N LYS A 50 4.91 -7.30 0.79
CA LYS A 50 5.52 -7.32 2.13
C LYS A 50 5.11 -6.10 2.94
N PHE A 51 5.09 -4.92 2.33
CA PHE A 51 4.66 -3.70 2.98
C PHE A 51 3.21 -3.79 3.48
N ILE A 52 2.26 -4.10 2.60
CA ILE A 52 0.83 -4.24 2.94
C ILE A 52 0.62 -5.37 3.96
N ALA A 53 1.33 -6.49 3.83
CA ALA A 53 1.31 -7.54 4.85
C ALA A 53 1.73 -7.02 6.23
N SER A 54 2.72 -6.13 6.32
CA SER A 54 3.14 -5.52 7.60
C SER A 54 2.05 -4.63 8.20
N LEU A 55 1.32 -3.86 7.37
CA LEU A 55 0.21 -3.03 7.84
C LEU A 55 -0.93 -3.88 8.40
N MET A 56 -1.10 -5.10 7.87
CA MET A 56 -2.09 -6.09 8.32
C MET A 56 -1.62 -6.91 9.54
N GLY A 57 -0.46 -6.57 10.13
CA GLY A 57 0.10 -7.28 11.28
C GLY A 57 0.81 -8.60 10.94
N GLY A 58 1.22 -8.77 9.68
CA GLY A 58 2.05 -9.89 9.23
C GLY A 58 3.50 -9.80 9.69
N PRO A 59 4.33 -10.81 9.39
CA PRO A 59 5.70 -10.93 9.91
C PRO A 59 6.70 -9.96 9.27
N ALA A 60 6.28 -9.24 8.23
CA ALA A 60 7.12 -8.27 7.55
C ALA A 60 7.33 -7.05 8.46
N SER A 61 8.57 -6.59 8.55
CA SER A 61 8.91 -5.29 9.10
C SER A 61 9.39 -4.40 7.98
N TYR A 62 9.06 -3.13 8.07
CA TYR A 62 9.44 -2.14 7.07
C TYR A 62 10.21 -1.00 7.73
N ASP A 63 11.25 -0.56 7.05
CA ASP A 63 12.13 0.50 7.53
C ASP A 63 11.64 1.85 7.01
N ASP A 64 11.17 2.69 7.93
CA ASP A 64 10.72 4.05 7.65
C ASP A 64 11.82 4.91 6.99
N ALA A 65 13.09 4.68 7.35
CA ALA A 65 14.21 5.42 6.75
C ALA A 65 14.41 5.04 5.28
N THR A 66 14.24 3.75 4.95
CA THR A 66 14.26 3.29 3.56
C THR A 66 13.06 3.81 2.79
N LEU A 67 11.87 3.82 3.38
CA LEU A 67 10.67 4.38 2.77
C LEU A 67 10.91 5.86 2.41
N GLN A 68 11.38 6.66 3.37
CA GLN A 68 11.65 8.08 3.16
C GLN A 68 12.68 8.31 2.05
N ARG A 69 13.83 7.62 2.11
CA ARG A 69 14.90 7.78 1.13
C ARG A 69 14.48 7.44 -0.31
N ILE A 70 13.57 6.47 -0.48
CA ILE A 70 13.09 6.08 -1.81
C ILE A 70 12.13 7.12 -2.38
N HIS A 71 11.28 7.72 -1.54
CA HIS A 71 10.24 8.65 -1.98
C HIS A 71 10.71 10.12 -2.00
N GLU A 72 11.77 10.47 -1.27
CA GLU A 72 12.37 11.81 -1.23
C GLU A 72 12.58 12.47 -2.61
N PRO A 73 13.18 11.80 -3.61
CA PRO A 73 13.42 12.42 -4.91
C PRO A 73 12.19 12.44 -5.84
N LEU A 74 11.05 11.88 -5.44
CA LEU A 74 9.89 11.66 -6.33
C LEU A 74 8.89 12.83 -6.35
N GLU A 75 9.11 13.87 -5.55
CA GLU A 75 8.28 15.09 -5.49
C GLU A 75 6.76 14.78 -5.40
N ILE A 76 6.39 13.74 -4.65
CA ILE A 76 5.01 13.27 -4.55
C ILE A 76 4.13 14.33 -3.90
N SER A 77 3.08 14.73 -4.62
CA SER A 77 2.12 15.72 -4.13
C SER A 77 1.21 15.16 -3.03
N GLU A 78 0.60 16.06 -2.24
CA GLU A 78 -0.43 15.66 -1.28
C GLU A 78 -1.61 14.93 -1.96
N GLN A 79 -1.98 15.39 -3.16
CA GLN A 79 -3.08 14.82 -3.92
C GLN A 79 -2.75 13.39 -4.38
N ALA A 80 -1.57 13.18 -4.99
CA ALA A 80 -1.13 11.85 -5.43
C ALA A 80 -1.07 10.85 -4.27
N PHE A 81 -0.68 11.29 -3.07
CA PHE A 81 -0.75 10.43 -1.88
C PHE A 81 -2.20 10.07 -1.50
N ASP A 82 -3.12 11.03 -1.57
CA ASP A 82 -4.54 10.77 -1.28
C ASP A 82 -5.17 9.84 -2.31
N ASP A 83 -4.86 10.01 -3.60
CA ASP A 83 -5.34 9.14 -4.67
C ASP A 83 -4.84 7.70 -4.48
N MET A 84 -3.56 7.53 -4.13
CA MET A 84 -3.00 6.22 -3.75
C MET A 84 -3.73 5.61 -2.55
N ALA A 85 -4.06 6.41 -1.54
CA ALA A 85 -4.78 5.95 -0.36
C ALA A 85 -6.23 5.57 -0.68
N GLU A 86 -6.90 6.31 -1.56
CA GLU A 86 -8.26 6.01 -2.02
C GLU A 86 -8.31 4.69 -2.80
N LEU A 87 -7.41 4.50 -3.77
CA LEU A 87 -7.32 3.25 -4.53
C LEU A 87 -7.00 2.04 -3.64
N LEU A 88 -6.16 2.20 -2.62
CA LEU A 88 -5.89 1.15 -1.64
C LEU A 88 -7.14 0.81 -0.84
N GLN A 89 -7.87 1.83 -0.37
CA GLN A 89 -9.12 1.63 0.36
C GLN A 89 -10.15 0.88 -0.48
N GLU A 90 -10.40 1.33 -1.71
CA GLU A 90 -11.30 0.65 -2.64
C GLU A 90 -10.90 -0.80 -2.87
N THR A 91 -9.59 -1.06 -3.06
CA THR A 91 -9.10 -2.42 -3.29
C THR A 91 -9.39 -3.34 -2.09
N LEU A 92 -9.23 -2.83 -0.86
CA LEU A 92 -9.53 -3.61 0.34
C LEU A 92 -11.03 -3.89 0.46
N GLU A 93 -11.87 -2.91 0.11
CA GLU A 93 -13.33 -3.05 0.07
C GLU A 93 -13.78 -4.05 -1.01
N ASP A 94 -13.18 -4.01 -2.20
CA ASP A 94 -13.40 -4.97 -3.30
C ASP A 94 -13.00 -6.41 -2.91
N PHE A 95 -12.14 -6.57 -1.91
CA PHE A 95 -11.72 -7.86 -1.35
C PHE A 95 -12.57 -8.30 -0.14
N ASP A 96 -13.72 -7.67 0.09
CA ASP A 96 -14.64 -7.96 1.20
C ASP A 96 -13.98 -7.83 2.59
N CYS A 97 -12.94 -7.00 2.73
CA CYS A 97 -12.38 -6.69 4.04
C CYS A 97 -13.43 -5.95 4.88
N SER A 98 -13.51 -6.27 6.17
CA SER A 98 -14.48 -5.59 7.04
C SER A 98 -14.13 -4.10 7.19
N PRO A 99 -15.11 -3.21 7.45
CA PRO A 99 -14.84 -1.78 7.65
C PRO A 99 -13.81 -1.50 8.75
N GLU A 100 -13.75 -2.34 9.79
CA GLU A 100 -12.75 -2.25 10.86
C GLU A 100 -11.34 -2.59 10.36
N ASP A 101 -11.22 -3.62 9.52
CA ASP A 101 -9.96 -4.04 8.91
C ASP A 101 -9.44 -2.99 7.94
N VAL A 102 -10.31 -2.44 7.08
CA VAL A 102 -9.99 -1.34 6.16
C VAL A 102 -9.50 -0.14 6.96
N ALA A 103 -10.24 0.29 7.98
CA ALA A 103 -9.86 1.43 8.81
C ALA A 103 -8.49 1.22 9.49
N THR A 104 -8.19 0.00 9.93
CA THR A 104 -6.89 -0.35 10.53
C THR A 104 -5.75 -0.19 9.54
N VAL A 105 -5.88 -0.77 8.34
CA VAL A 105 -4.84 -0.68 7.30
C VAL A 105 -4.66 0.76 6.83
N MET A 106 -5.76 1.49 6.61
CA MET A 106 -5.73 2.87 6.15
C MET A 106 -5.15 3.82 7.21
N HIS A 107 -5.39 3.57 8.49
CA HIS A 107 -4.75 4.31 9.57
C HIS A 107 -3.21 4.17 9.50
N GLU A 108 -2.73 2.94 9.39
CA GLU A 108 -1.30 2.67 9.30
C GLU A 108 -0.69 3.24 8.00
N PHE A 109 -1.36 3.08 6.86
CA PHE A 109 -0.91 3.65 5.59
C PHE A 109 -0.78 5.18 5.68
N ARG A 110 -1.83 5.88 6.13
CA ARG A 110 -1.86 7.35 6.21
C ARG A 110 -0.84 7.91 7.22
N ARG A 111 -0.49 7.17 8.28
CA ARG A 111 0.57 7.58 9.23
C ARG A 111 1.95 7.76 8.57
N ARG A 112 2.17 7.12 7.42
CA ARG A 112 3.44 7.20 6.67
C ARG A 112 3.50 8.37 5.70
N ARG A 113 2.43 9.17 5.58
CA ARG A 113 2.39 10.35 4.71
C ARG A 113 3.61 11.26 4.88
N ALA A 114 3.99 11.57 6.12
CA ALA A 114 5.11 12.47 6.41
C ALA A 114 6.48 11.92 5.97
N LEU A 115 6.56 10.62 5.65
CA LEU A 115 7.77 9.98 5.12
C LEU A 115 7.80 10.00 3.59
N VAL A 116 6.66 10.20 2.93
CA VAL A 116 6.50 10.07 1.47
C VAL A 116 6.29 11.42 0.80
N VAL A 117 5.52 12.30 1.45
CA VAL A 117 5.21 13.65 0.97
C VAL A 117 6.12 14.65 1.69
N HIS A 118 6.85 15.44 0.91
CA HIS A 118 7.79 16.44 1.42
C HIS A 118 7.36 17.86 1.03
N PRO A 119 7.54 18.85 1.93
CA PRO A 119 7.20 20.25 1.70
C PRO A 119 8.19 20.99 0.79
#